data_AF-A0A085U1N0-F1
#
_entry.id   AF-A0A085U1N0-F1
#
_cell.length_a   1.000
_cell.length_b   1.000
_cell.length_c   1.000
_cell.angle_alpha   90.00
_cell.angle_beta   90.00
_cell.angle_gamma   90.00
#
_symmetry.space_group_name_H-M   'P 1'
#
loop_
_entity.id
_entity.type
_entity.pdbx_description
1 polymer ?
#
loop_
_entity_poly.entity_id
_entity_poly.type
_entity_poly.pdbx_seq_one_letter_code
_entity_poly.pdbx_strand_id
1 'polypeptide(L)'
;MALRPELAPLLSDSDWIPNEFGLIKVEKYNAHRVSKLLMGAAVRVADQKGVAIRRLFSRHTGSAGYIISRSAAQRTLRYIGRIDVPIDHFLFNETVSPMLGPEFRPAMLIPSVVAQLPDPGGSVIAIVPPPGIATRWQRRMLSFRRARAEARLWHKQIFWTITGRARVVAVTFEPIGRE
;
A
#
# COMPACT_ATOMS: atom_id res chain seq x y z
N MET A 1 -0.72 3.92 17.47
CA MET A 1 0.31 3.77 16.43
C MET A 1 1.61 3.39 17.11
N ALA A 2 2.35 2.42 16.59
CA ALA A 2 3.65 2.01 17.14
C ALA A 2 4.73 2.26 16.10
N LEU A 3 5.89 2.77 16.52
CA LEU A 3 7.06 2.93 15.68
C LEU A 3 8.04 1.79 15.95
N ARG A 4 8.87 1.49 14.96
CA ARG A 4 9.99 0.57 15.07
C ARG A 4 11.29 1.39 15.25
N PRO A 5 11.79 1.54 16.48
CA PRO A 5 12.93 2.42 16.78
C PRO A 5 14.17 2.12 15.96
N GLU A 6 14.44 0.84 15.68
CA GLU A 6 15.61 0.40 14.89
C GLU A 6 15.65 1.00 13.48
N LEU A 7 14.49 1.33 12.91
CA LEU A 7 14.38 1.92 11.57
C LEU A 7 14.20 3.44 11.60
N ALA A 8 14.19 4.08 12.78
CA ALA A 8 14.10 5.53 12.86
C ALA A 8 15.28 6.25 12.16
N PRO A 9 16.53 5.77 12.26
CA PRO A 9 17.65 6.37 11.51
C PRO A 9 17.48 6.29 9.99
N LEU A 10 16.69 5.36 9.46
CA LEU A 10 16.40 5.32 8.03
C LEU A 10 15.61 6.56 7.57
N LEU A 11 14.85 7.19 8.46
CA LEU A 11 14.06 8.37 8.14
C LEU A 11 14.85 9.68 8.19
N SER A 12 16.11 9.67 8.63
CA SER A 12 16.95 10.88 8.66
C SER A 12 17.53 11.24 7.30
N ASP A 13 17.51 10.33 6.34
CA ASP A 13 18.03 10.51 4.99
C ASP A 13 17.06 9.91 3.96
N SER A 14 17.08 10.42 2.73
CA SER A 14 16.34 9.91 1.57
C SER A 14 17.20 9.14 0.57
N ASP A 15 18.53 9.10 0.73
CA ASP A 15 19.46 8.47 -0.24
C ASP A 15 19.20 6.97 -0.47
N TRP A 16 18.56 6.29 0.49
CA TRP A 16 18.15 4.90 0.35
C TRP A 16 16.93 4.69 -0.56
N ILE A 17 16.24 5.75 -0.96
CA ILE A 17 15.01 5.69 -1.76
C ILE A 17 15.36 5.69 -3.25
N PRO A 18 15.11 4.58 -3.98
CA PRO A 18 15.33 4.54 -5.41
C PRO A 18 14.43 5.53 -6.16
N ASN A 19 15.00 6.24 -7.13
CA ASN A 19 14.32 7.29 -7.90
C ASN A 19 13.09 6.78 -8.68
N GLU A 20 13.00 5.48 -8.95
CA GLU A 20 11.84 4.89 -9.61
C GLU A 20 10.59 4.82 -8.73
N PHE A 21 10.70 4.94 -7.41
CA PHE A 21 9.56 4.86 -6.49
C PHE A 21 9.14 6.25 -6.01
N GLY A 22 8.13 6.81 -6.65
CA GLY A 22 7.54 8.07 -6.20
C GLY A 22 6.64 7.95 -4.97
N LEU A 23 6.33 6.73 -4.54
CA LEU A 23 5.49 6.48 -3.36
C LEU A 23 5.95 5.22 -2.63
N ILE A 24 6.38 5.37 -1.38
CA ILE A 24 6.82 4.27 -0.52
C ILE A 24 5.96 4.22 0.72
N LYS A 25 5.28 3.09 0.93
CA LYS A 25 4.55 2.81 2.15
C LYS A 25 5.52 2.34 3.23
N VAL A 26 5.51 3.03 4.37
CA VAL A 26 6.30 2.67 5.56
C VAL A 26 5.44 2.15 6.71
N GLU A 27 4.14 1.96 6.45
CA GLU A 27 3.14 1.49 7.39
C GLU A 27 2.68 0.05 7.11
N LYS A 28 2.56 -0.74 8.18
CA LYS A 28 1.77 -1.97 8.21
C LYS A 28 0.48 -1.73 8.98
N TYR A 29 -0.63 -1.69 8.24
CA TYR A 29 -1.97 -1.71 8.81
C TYR A 29 -2.28 -3.07 9.42
N ASN A 30 -2.96 -3.08 10.58
CA ASN A 30 -3.30 -4.27 11.34
C ASN A 30 -2.05 -5.13 11.62
N ALA A 31 -1.22 -4.63 12.53
CA ALA A 31 0.08 -5.21 12.87
C ALA A 31 -0.01 -6.70 13.28
N HIS A 32 -1.12 -7.12 13.88
CA HIS A 32 -1.33 -8.50 14.34
C HIS A 32 -1.66 -9.50 13.22
N ARG A 33 -1.98 -9.02 12.01
CA ARG A 33 -2.38 -9.87 10.89
C ARG A 33 -1.30 -9.93 9.81
N VAL A 34 -0.99 -11.15 9.36
CA VAL A 34 -0.16 -11.37 8.17
C VAL A 34 -0.89 -10.82 6.93
N SER A 35 -0.25 -9.92 6.18
CA SER A 35 -0.71 -9.48 4.86
C SER A 35 0.00 -10.27 3.77
N LYS A 36 -0.73 -10.96 2.89
CA LYS A 36 -0.16 -11.60 1.69
C LYS A 36 -0.26 -10.61 0.53
N LEU A 37 0.88 -10.09 0.07
CA LEU A 37 0.94 -9.05 -0.96
C LEU A 37 1.71 -9.54 -2.17
N LEU A 38 1.19 -9.27 -3.37
CA LEU A 38 1.91 -9.48 -4.62
C LEU A 38 2.90 -8.34 -4.80
N MET A 39 4.20 -8.67 -4.76
CA MET A 39 5.26 -7.67 -4.75
C MET A 39 6.40 -8.04 -5.68
N GLY A 40 7.13 -7.02 -6.14
CA GLY A 40 8.29 -7.18 -7.01
C GLY A 40 9.53 -7.72 -6.30
N ALA A 41 10.64 -7.73 -7.06
CA ALA A 41 11.96 -8.00 -6.53
C ALA A 41 12.31 -7.05 -5.37
N ALA A 42 13.15 -7.52 -4.45
CA ALA A 42 13.66 -6.67 -3.39
C ALA A 42 14.78 -5.79 -3.92
N VAL A 43 14.64 -4.49 -3.71
CA VAL A 43 15.75 -3.54 -3.77
C VAL A 43 16.27 -3.40 -2.34
N ARG A 44 17.51 -3.85 -2.11
CA ARG A 44 18.12 -3.78 -0.77
C ARG A 44 18.44 -2.32 -0.46
N VAL A 45 18.20 -1.93 0.78
CA VAL A 45 18.67 -0.66 1.31
C VAL A 45 20.11 -0.86 1.77
N ALA A 46 21.05 -0.13 1.16
CA ALA A 46 22.49 -0.40 1.17
C ALA A 46 23.06 -0.70 2.57
N ASP A 47 22.59 -0.01 3.61
CA ASP A 47 23.21 -0.04 4.94
C ASP A 47 22.39 -0.77 6.02
N GLN A 48 21.21 -1.32 5.67
CA GLN A 48 20.30 -1.91 6.65
C GLN A 48 20.02 -3.38 6.31
N LYS A 49 20.71 -4.29 7.02
CA LYS A 49 20.47 -5.74 6.89
C LYS A 49 19.01 -6.06 7.20
N GLY A 50 18.38 -6.80 6.30
CA GLY A 50 16.97 -7.23 6.44
C GLY A 50 15.94 -6.20 5.96
N VAL A 51 16.36 -5.00 5.57
CA VAL A 51 15.47 -3.96 5.02
C VAL A 51 15.50 -3.98 3.50
N ALA A 52 14.32 -3.99 2.90
CA ALA A 52 14.15 -3.94 1.46
C ALA A 52 12.91 -3.14 1.06
N ILE A 53 13.01 -2.50 -0.10
CA ILE A 53 11.87 -1.91 -0.79
C ILE A 53 11.39 -2.89 -1.84
N ARG A 54 10.07 -3.07 -1.93
CA ARG A 54 9.45 -3.88 -2.98
C ARG A 54 8.31 -3.12 -3.63
N ARG A 55 8.27 -3.13 -4.96
CA ARG A 55 7.11 -2.62 -5.71
C ARG A 55 5.85 -3.39 -5.31
N LEU A 56 4.76 -2.67 -5.11
CA LEU A 56 3.47 -3.20 -4.71
C LEU A 56 2.55 -3.36 -5.93
N PHE A 57 2.17 -4.60 -6.26
CA PHE A 57 1.28 -4.92 -7.38
C PHE A 57 -0.15 -5.27 -6.96
N SER A 58 -0.35 -5.56 -5.68
CA SER A 58 -1.67 -5.82 -5.07
C SER A 58 -2.07 -4.71 -4.11
N ARG A 59 -3.37 -4.50 -3.93
CA ARG A 59 -3.91 -3.59 -2.91
C ARG A 59 -3.34 -3.85 -1.51
N HIS A 60 -2.99 -2.79 -0.79
CA HIS A 60 -2.72 -2.81 0.64
C HIS A 60 -3.38 -1.63 1.35
N THR A 61 -4.15 -1.90 2.41
CA THR A 61 -4.95 -0.90 3.13
C THR A 61 -4.13 -0.04 4.09
N GLY A 62 -4.57 1.18 4.37
CA GLY A 62 -3.92 2.12 5.28
C GLY A 62 -3.05 3.15 4.55
N SER A 63 -2.95 4.35 5.13
CA SER A 63 -2.18 5.47 4.58
C SER A 63 -1.70 6.41 5.69
N ALA A 64 -1.54 5.91 6.90
CA ALA A 64 -1.05 6.68 8.04
C ALA A 64 0.45 6.96 7.96
N GLY A 65 1.22 6.10 7.27
CA GLY A 65 2.66 6.27 7.09
C GLY A 65 3.13 5.96 5.67
N TYR A 66 3.57 6.99 4.96
CA TYR A 66 4.19 6.87 3.64
C TYR A 66 5.13 8.03 3.34
N ILE A 67 6.03 7.80 2.39
CA ILE A 67 6.92 8.80 1.81
C ILE A 67 6.49 8.99 0.36
N ILE A 68 6.37 10.23 -0.09
CA ILE A 68 5.96 10.59 -1.44
C ILE A 68 6.98 11.56 -2.04
N SER A 69 7.41 11.29 -3.27
CA SER A 69 8.31 12.20 -3.99
C SER A 69 7.58 13.49 -4.34
N ARG A 70 8.34 14.57 -4.56
CA ARG A 70 7.76 15.87 -4.95
C ARG A 70 6.93 15.77 -6.24
N SER A 71 7.42 15.04 -7.24
CA SER A 71 6.71 14.86 -8.52
C SER A 71 5.43 14.05 -8.35
N ALA A 72 5.48 12.96 -7.57
CA ALA A 72 4.29 12.17 -7.23
C ALA A 72 3.26 13.01 -6.47
N ALA A 73 3.69 13.83 -5.51
CA ALA A 73 2.82 14.74 -4.75
C ALA A 73 2.16 15.79 -5.67
N GLN A 74 2.92 16.43 -6.55
CA GLN A 74 2.36 17.37 -7.54
C GLN A 74 1.31 16.70 -8.43
N ARG A 75 1.53 15.45 -8.81
CA ARG A 75 0.53 14.67 -9.56
C ARG A 75 -0.70 14.37 -8.71
N THR A 76 -0.55 14.05 -7.43
CA THR A 76 -1.67 13.83 -6.50
C THR A 76 -2.58 15.04 -6.43
N LEU A 77 -1.99 16.24 -6.33
CA LEU A 77 -2.74 17.49 -6.22
C LEU A 77 -3.65 17.76 -7.43
N ARG A 78 -3.31 17.27 -8.62
CA ARG A 78 -4.14 17.41 -9.84
C ARG A 78 -5.48 16.65 -9.76
N TYR A 79 -5.64 15.75 -8.78
CA TYR A 79 -6.85 14.97 -8.56
C TYR A 79 -7.69 15.47 -7.38
N ILE A 80 -7.30 16.57 -6.71
CA ILE A 80 -8.14 17.19 -5.68
C ILE A 80 -9.54 17.48 -6.25
N GLY A 81 -10.58 17.10 -5.50
CA GLY A 81 -11.98 17.21 -5.95
C GLY A 81 -12.44 16.12 -6.93
N ARG A 82 -11.55 15.20 -7.33
CA ARG A 82 -11.83 14.10 -8.27
C ARG A 82 -11.52 12.71 -7.70
N ILE A 83 -11.17 12.62 -6.41
CA ILE A 83 -10.91 11.35 -5.72
C ILE A 83 -12.25 10.74 -5.29
N ASP A 84 -12.61 9.60 -5.88
CA ASP A 84 -13.87 8.87 -5.66
C ASP A 84 -13.69 7.54 -4.91
N VAL A 85 -12.46 7.24 -4.49
CA VAL A 85 -12.08 6.05 -3.72
C VAL A 85 -11.41 6.45 -2.41
N PRO A 86 -11.37 5.58 -1.39
CA PRO A 86 -10.58 5.81 -0.19
C PRO A 86 -9.13 6.18 -0.53
N ILE A 87 -8.53 7.08 0.26
CA ILE A 87 -7.21 7.65 -0.05
C ILE A 87 -6.11 6.57 -0.11
N ASP A 88 -6.20 5.52 0.71
CA ASP A 88 -5.26 4.40 0.68
C ASP A 88 -5.38 3.58 -0.62
N HIS A 89 -6.58 3.40 -1.14
CA HIS A 89 -6.80 2.81 -2.47
C HIS A 89 -6.32 3.74 -3.58
N PHE A 90 -6.54 5.04 -3.45
CA PHE A 90 -6.05 6.02 -4.40
C PHE A 90 -4.51 6.01 -4.49
N LEU A 91 -3.83 5.86 -3.35
CA LEU A 91 -2.36 5.86 -3.26
C LEU A 91 -1.73 4.48 -3.58
N PHE A 92 -2.23 3.38 -3.01
CA PHE A 92 -1.54 2.08 -2.97
C PHE A 92 -2.25 0.95 -3.73
N ASN A 93 -3.22 1.25 -4.59
CA ASN A 93 -3.91 0.24 -5.38
C ASN A 93 -3.84 0.55 -6.88
N GLU A 94 -2.90 -0.12 -7.57
CA GLU A 94 -2.75 -0.02 -9.03
C GLU A 94 -4.02 -0.43 -9.80
N THR A 95 -4.94 -1.15 -9.17
CA THR A 95 -6.14 -1.59 -9.87
C THR A 95 -7.18 -0.49 -10.04
N VAL A 96 -7.19 0.49 -9.12
CA VAL A 96 -8.21 1.55 -9.07
C VAL A 96 -7.64 2.96 -9.18
N SER A 97 -6.34 3.14 -8.88
CA SER A 97 -5.73 4.47 -8.91
C SER A 97 -5.61 4.99 -10.34
N PRO A 98 -6.15 6.18 -10.67
CA PRO A 98 -5.96 6.82 -11.97
C PRO A 98 -4.56 7.42 -12.11
N MET A 99 -3.75 7.43 -11.04
CA MET A 99 -2.44 8.07 -10.98
C MET A 99 -1.30 7.25 -11.58
N LEU A 100 -1.60 6.05 -12.09
CA LEU A 100 -0.56 5.14 -12.53
C LEU A 100 0.26 5.74 -13.67
N GLY A 101 1.57 5.65 -13.50
CA GLY A 101 2.55 6.14 -14.43
C GLY A 101 3.96 5.99 -13.86
N PRO A 102 4.98 6.37 -14.63
CA PRO A 102 6.38 6.25 -14.21
C PRO A 102 6.66 6.95 -12.86
N GLU A 103 5.96 8.05 -12.59
CA GLU A 103 6.14 8.88 -11.39
C GLU A 103 5.56 8.27 -10.11
N PHE A 104 4.59 7.36 -10.18
CA PHE A 104 3.76 7.01 -9.02
C PHE A 104 3.91 5.55 -8.57
N ARG A 105 4.95 4.83 -9.04
CA ARG A 105 5.16 3.39 -8.82
C ARG A 105 5.11 3.06 -7.30
N PRO A 106 4.00 2.50 -6.78
CA PRO A 106 3.87 2.30 -5.35
C PRO A 106 4.79 1.18 -4.90
N ALA A 107 5.47 1.38 -3.79
CA ALA A 107 6.31 0.39 -3.15
C ALA A 107 6.04 0.32 -1.65
N MET A 108 6.55 -0.72 -1.01
CA MET A 108 6.46 -0.92 0.43
C MET A 108 7.84 -1.22 0.99
N LEU A 109 8.17 -0.57 2.10
CA LEU A 109 9.33 -0.87 2.91
C LEU A 109 9.04 -2.07 3.82
N ILE A 110 9.94 -3.04 3.78
CA ILE A 110 9.83 -4.29 4.54
C ILE A 110 11.14 -4.51 5.31
N PRO A 111 11.10 -4.67 6.64
CA PRO A 111 9.93 -4.48 7.49
C PRO A 111 9.45 -3.02 7.53
N SER A 112 8.18 -2.81 7.88
CA SER A 112 7.61 -1.47 7.99
C SER A 112 8.09 -0.75 9.26
N VAL A 113 8.23 0.58 9.17
CA VAL A 113 8.64 1.46 10.28
C VAL A 113 7.48 1.70 11.23
N VAL A 114 6.27 1.83 10.69
CA VAL A 114 5.07 2.18 11.45
C VAL A 114 4.11 1.00 11.47
N ALA A 115 3.59 0.67 12.65
CA ALA A 115 2.44 -0.19 12.84
C ALA A 115 1.22 0.64 13.20
N GLN A 116 0.15 0.45 12.43
CA GLN A 116 -1.17 0.87 12.86
C GLN A 116 -1.85 -0.29 13.57
N LEU A 117 -2.16 -0.08 14.85
CA LEU A 117 -2.99 -0.99 15.63
C LEU A 117 -4.43 -0.99 15.06
N PRO A 118 -5.17 -2.10 15.19
CA PRO A 118 -6.57 -2.12 14.80
C PRO A 118 -7.32 -1.01 15.54
N ASP A 119 -8.09 -0.21 14.83
CA ASP A 119 -9.04 0.69 15.45
C ASP A 119 -10.27 -0.14 15.89
N PRO A 120 -10.62 -0.20 17.19
CA PRO A 120 -11.84 -0.88 17.64
C PRO A 120 -13.12 -0.30 17.03
N GLY A 121 -13.09 0.95 16.52
CA GLY A 121 -14.22 1.57 15.80
C GLY A 121 -14.30 1.25 14.30
N GLY A 122 -13.30 0.57 13.73
CA GLY A 122 -13.16 0.41 12.29
C GLY A 122 -12.84 1.72 11.56
N SER A 123 -12.39 1.64 10.31
CA SER A 123 -12.11 2.83 9.50
C SER A 123 -13.42 3.56 9.17
N VAL A 124 -13.64 4.74 9.78
CA VAL A 124 -14.78 5.63 9.51
C VAL A 124 -14.83 6.09 8.03
N ILE A 125 -13.73 5.92 7.28
CA ILE A 125 -13.61 6.23 5.84
C ILE A 125 -14.17 5.10 4.95
N ALA A 126 -14.76 4.06 5.52
CA ALA A 126 -15.60 3.18 4.72
C ALA A 126 -16.75 4.02 4.14
N ILE A 127 -16.74 4.23 2.82
CA ILE A 127 -17.96 4.51 2.04
C ILE A 127 -18.80 3.23 2.07
N VAL A 128 -19.17 2.82 3.27
CA VAL A 128 -20.21 1.87 3.59
C VAL A 128 -21.30 2.78 4.12
N PRO A 129 -22.35 3.06 3.35
CA PRO A 129 -23.50 3.78 3.88
C PRO A 129 -23.90 3.14 5.22
N PRO A 130 -24.22 3.94 6.25
CA PRO A 130 -24.56 3.45 7.58
C PRO A 130 -25.50 2.25 7.49
N PRO A 131 -25.32 1.22 8.34
CA PRO A 131 -26.22 0.09 8.35
C PRO A 131 -27.66 0.61 8.56
N GLY A 132 -28.48 0.54 7.50
CA GLY A 132 -29.84 1.08 7.49
C GLY A 132 -30.22 1.89 6.25
N ILE A 133 -29.27 2.46 5.49
CA ILE A 133 -29.59 3.42 4.40
C ILE A 133 -29.46 2.80 2.98
N ALA A 134 -28.59 1.80 2.78
CA ALA A 134 -28.38 1.21 1.46
C ALA A 134 -29.20 -0.04 1.19
N THR A 135 -29.94 -0.01 0.08
CA THR A 135 -30.68 -1.16 -0.44
C THR A 135 -29.73 -2.32 -0.76
N ARG A 136 -30.25 -3.55 -0.64
CA ARG A 136 -29.50 -4.79 -0.93
C ARG A 136 -28.89 -4.77 -2.34
N TRP A 137 -29.59 -4.13 -3.29
CA TRP A 137 -29.14 -3.91 -4.66
C TRP A 137 -27.93 -2.96 -4.76
N GLN A 138 -27.94 -1.82 -4.09
CA GLN A 138 -26.80 -0.89 -4.05
C GLN A 138 -25.55 -1.58 -3.48
N ARG A 139 -25.71 -2.37 -2.41
CA ARG A 139 -24.63 -3.19 -1.85
C ARG A 139 -24.09 -4.20 -2.85
N ARG A 140 -24.97 -4.92 -3.55
CA ARG A 140 -24.58 -5.86 -4.63
C ARG A 140 -23.82 -5.14 -5.75
N MET A 141 -24.32 -3.99 -6.20
CA MET A 141 -23.70 -3.22 -7.28
C MET A 141 -22.33 -2.68 -6.89
N LEU A 142 -22.15 -2.20 -5.65
CA LEU A 142 -20.83 -1.83 -5.11
C LEU A 142 -19.89 -3.03 -5.07
N SER A 143 -20.36 -4.20 -4.62
CA SER A 143 -19.57 -5.44 -4.65
C SER A 143 -19.17 -5.83 -6.07
N PHE A 144 -20.06 -5.73 -7.04
CA PHE A 144 -19.75 -5.99 -8.46
C PHE A 144 -18.76 -4.98 -9.03
N ARG A 145 -18.88 -3.69 -8.70
CA ARG A 145 -17.91 -2.67 -9.11
C ARG A 145 -16.52 -2.94 -8.53
N ARG A 146 -16.46 -3.34 -7.25
CA ARG A 146 -15.21 -3.75 -6.58
C ARG A 146 -14.60 -5.00 -7.23
N ALA A 147 -15.42 -6.02 -7.49
CA ALA A 147 -14.97 -7.25 -8.14
C ALA A 147 -14.46 -6.99 -9.57
N ARG A 148 -15.18 -6.17 -10.35
CA ARG A 148 -14.77 -5.77 -11.70
C ARG A 148 -13.48 -4.94 -11.67
N ALA A 149 -13.36 -4.04 -10.71
CA ALA A 149 -12.12 -3.31 -10.49
C ALA A 149 -11.00 -4.29 -10.19
N GLU A 150 -11.10 -5.12 -9.14
CA GLU A 150 -10.10 -6.13 -8.78
C GLU A 150 -9.70 -7.05 -9.96
N ALA A 151 -10.66 -7.44 -10.80
CA ALA A 151 -10.43 -8.23 -12.00
C ALA A 151 -9.76 -7.46 -13.16
N ARG A 152 -9.65 -6.13 -13.13
CA ARG A 152 -9.08 -5.36 -14.25
C ARG A 152 -7.62 -5.68 -14.52
N LEU A 153 -6.82 -5.97 -13.49
CA LEU A 153 -5.37 -6.21 -13.62
C LEU A 153 -4.96 -7.67 -13.44
N TRP A 154 -5.92 -8.60 -13.31
CA TRP A 154 -5.62 -10.02 -13.07
C TRP A 154 -4.67 -10.62 -14.11
N HIS A 155 -4.85 -10.29 -15.39
CA HIS A 155 -3.97 -10.75 -16.48
C HIS A 155 -2.53 -10.26 -16.30
N LYS A 156 -2.31 -9.02 -15.86
CA LYS A 156 -0.95 -8.50 -15.58
C LYS A 156 -0.37 -9.15 -14.34
N GLN A 157 -1.16 -9.34 -13.29
CA GLN A 157 -0.72 -9.98 -12.06
C GLN A 157 -0.33 -11.45 -12.30
N ILE A 158 -1.13 -12.18 -13.08
CA ILE A 158 -0.81 -13.55 -13.53
C ILE A 158 0.47 -13.54 -14.36
N PHE A 159 0.56 -12.66 -15.37
CA PHE A 159 1.76 -12.54 -16.20
C PHE A 159 3.02 -12.22 -15.38
N TRP A 160 2.96 -11.28 -14.44
CA TRP A 160 4.09 -10.95 -13.57
C TRP A 160 4.47 -12.09 -12.64
N THR A 161 3.50 -12.88 -12.20
CA THR A 161 3.75 -14.07 -11.38
C THR A 161 4.42 -15.17 -12.20
N ILE A 162 3.88 -15.49 -13.39
CA ILE A 162 4.43 -16.50 -14.31
C ILE A 162 5.83 -16.12 -14.79
N THR A 163 6.07 -14.83 -15.07
CA THR A 163 7.39 -14.34 -15.49
C THR A 163 8.38 -14.13 -14.34
N GLY A 164 8.00 -14.44 -13.09
CA GLY A 164 8.85 -14.26 -11.92
C GLY A 164 9.12 -12.80 -11.52
N ARG A 165 8.48 -11.84 -12.19
CA ARG A 165 8.61 -10.39 -11.89
C ARG A 165 7.91 -10.00 -10.59
N ALA A 166 6.95 -10.79 -10.15
CA ALA A 166 6.26 -10.60 -8.87
C ALA A 166 6.07 -11.94 -8.15
N ARG A 167 6.05 -11.89 -6.82
CA ARG A 167 5.77 -13.04 -5.96
C ARG A 167 4.90 -12.62 -4.79
N VAL A 168 4.14 -13.57 -4.26
CA VAL A 168 3.39 -13.35 -3.02
C VAL A 168 4.38 -13.36 -1.86
N VAL A 169 4.40 -12.28 -1.10
CA VAL A 169 5.24 -12.12 0.08
C VAL A 169 4.32 -11.91 1.28
N ALA A 170 4.57 -12.68 2.33
CA ALA A 170 3.94 -12.48 3.63
C ALA A 170 4.62 -11.31 4.34
N VAL A 171 3.84 -10.30 4.71
CA VAL A 171 4.32 -9.13 5.45
C VAL A 171 3.74 -9.17 6.86
N THR A 172 4.62 -9.20 7.84
CA THR A 172 4.33 -9.13 9.27
C THR A 172 4.88 -7.84 9.86
N PHE A 173 4.34 -7.45 11.01
CA PHE A 173 4.98 -6.48 11.88
C PHE A 173 5.49 -7.21 13.12
N GLU A 174 6.55 -8.01 12.97
CA GLU A 174 7.26 -8.57 14.11
C GLU A 174 8.35 -7.58 14.55
N PRO A 175 8.47 -7.21 15.83
CA PRO A 175 9.65 -6.48 16.30
C PRO A 175 10.91 -7.29 15.93
N ILE A 176 11.91 -6.65 15.33
CA ILE A 176 13.18 -7.31 15.04
C ILE A 176 13.84 -7.50 16.41
N GLY A 177 14.11 -8.74 16.80
CA GLY A 177 14.83 -9.06 18.05
C GLY A 177 13.94 -9.52 19.21
N ARG A 178 13.72 -10.82 19.29
CA ARG A 178 13.90 -11.58 20.54
C ARG A 178 14.88 -12.70 20.21
N GLU A 179 16.17 -12.39 20.29
CA GLU A 179 17.20 -13.38 20.58
C GLU A 179 17.58 -13.23 22.06
#